data_AF-A0A960LSB4-F1
#
_entry.id   AF-A0A960LSB4-F1
#
_cell.length_a   1.000
_cell.length_b   1.000
_cell.length_c   1.000
_cell.angle_alpha   90.00
_cell.angle_beta   90.00
_cell.angle_gamma   90.00
#
_symmetry.space_group_name_H-M   'P 1'
#
loop_
_entity.id
_entity.type
_entity.pdbx_description
1 polymer ?
#
loop_
_entity_poly.entity_id
_entity_poly.type
_entity_poly.pdbx_seq_one_letter_code
_entity_poly.pdbx_strand_id
1 'polypeptide(L)'
;MSHPKKIVLHCPRGYQPRIDTLVSEFIRDGVSFVGVVGQDCARIEDIVDEIVVGDGTRELYFILTSSHPDETIAEAVEFARSLTGEYAGDVHVIEV
;
A
#
# COMPACT_ATOMS: atom_id res chain seq x y z
N MET A 1 -1.35 7.28 16.08
CA MET A 1 -2.36 6.23 15.85
C MET A 1 -1.72 5.22 14.92
N SER A 2 -1.96 3.92 15.10
CA SER A 2 -1.38 2.86 14.28
C SER A 2 -2.29 2.56 13.09
N HIS A 3 -1.71 2.44 11.90
CA HIS A 3 -2.44 2.06 10.69
C HIS A 3 -2.96 0.61 10.77
N PRO A 4 -4.11 0.30 10.15
CA PRO A 4 -4.59 -1.08 9.98
C PRO A 4 -3.62 -1.95 9.17
N LYS A 5 -3.76 -3.27 9.27
CA LYS A 5 -2.86 -4.23 8.59
C LYS A 5 -2.88 -4.12 7.07
N LYS A 6 -4.01 -3.69 6.48
CA LYS A 6 -4.19 -3.57 5.04
C LYS A 6 -4.60 -2.15 4.67
N ILE A 7 -3.85 -1.55 3.76
CA ILE A 7 -4.12 -0.21 3.22
C ILE A 7 -4.43 -0.30 1.74
N VAL A 8 -5.40 0.49 1.29
CA VAL A 8 -5.60 0.84 -0.12
C VAL A 8 -5.30 2.33 -0.27
N LEU A 9 -4.23 2.66 -0.98
CA LEU A 9 -3.87 4.02 -1.36
C LEU A 9 -4.67 4.42 -2.60
N HIS A 10 -5.58 5.38 -2.45
CA HIS A 10 -6.29 6.00 -3.55
C HIS A 10 -5.52 7.26 -3.99
N CYS A 11 -4.97 7.22 -5.20
CA CYS A 11 -4.13 8.26 -5.79
C CYS A 11 -4.83 8.91 -7.00
N PRO A 12 -5.89 9.72 -6.82
CA PRO A 12 -6.65 10.29 -7.93
C PRO A 12 -5.86 11.27 -8.80
N ARG A 13 -4.72 11.78 -8.30
CA ARG A 13 -3.85 12.77 -8.97
C ARG A 13 -2.45 12.24 -9.28
N GLY A 14 -2.24 10.92 -9.18
CA GLY A 14 -0.93 10.32 -9.33
C GLY A 14 -0.05 10.51 -8.10
N TYR A 15 1.26 10.42 -8.33
CA TYR A 15 2.26 10.48 -7.27
C TYR A 15 2.25 11.82 -6.53
N GLN A 16 2.34 11.75 -5.20
CA GLN A 16 2.54 12.90 -4.33
C GLN A 16 3.67 12.61 -3.32
N PRO A 17 4.53 13.59 -2.98
CA PRO A 17 5.63 13.39 -2.02
C PRO A 17 5.20 12.89 -0.63
N ARG A 18 3.91 13.07 -0.27
CA ARG A 18 3.34 12.55 0.97
C ARG A 18 3.32 11.01 1.00
N ILE A 19 3.27 10.36 -0.15
CA ILE A 19 3.27 8.89 -0.27
C ILE A 19 4.52 8.33 0.41
N ASP A 20 5.69 8.92 0.17
CA ASP A 20 6.95 8.46 0.77
C ASP A 20 6.92 8.47 2.30
N THR A 21 6.30 9.51 2.85
CA THR A 21 6.11 9.64 4.30
C THR A 21 5.13 8.57 4.81
N LEU A 22 4.01 8.36 4.12
CA LEU A 22 3.03 7.33 4.48
C LEU A 22 3.64 5.93 4.44
N VAL A 23 4.42 5.58 3.42
CA VAL A 23 5.07 4.26 3.35
C VAL A 23 6.03 4.06 4.52
N SER A 24 6.78 5.09 4.90
CA SER A 24 7.64 5.04 6.10
C SER A 24 6.84 4.80 7.38
N GLU A 25 5.65 5.39 7.48
CA GLU A 25 4.73 5.16 8.60
C GLU A 25 4.12 3.75 8.58
N PHE A 26 3.79 3.21 7.39
CA PHE A 26 3.25 1.86 7.22
C PHE A 26 4.25 0.80 7.66
N ILE A 27 5.53 0.96 7.29
CA ILE A 27 6.62 0.09 7.74
C ILE A 27 6.71 0.10 9.26
N ARG A 28 6.75 1.30 9.88
CA ARG A 28 6.81 1.46 11.34
C ARG A 28 5.61 0.82 12.05
N ASP A 29 4.42 0.95 11.46
CA ASP A 29 3.18 0.47 12.06
C ASP A 29 2.91 -1.02 11.78
N GLY A 30 3.78 -1.68 11.00
CA GLY A 30 3.68 -3.10 10.69
C GLY A 30 2.49 -3.43 9.80
N VAL A 31 2.19 -2.56 8.84
CA VAL A 31 1.27 -2.84 7.72
C VAL A 31 1.81 -4.03 6.94
N SER A 32 0.95 -4.97 6.56
CA SER A 32 1.32 -6.18 5.82
C SER A 32 0.92 -6.13 4.35
N PHE A 33 0.03 -5.20 3.97
CA PHE A 33 -0.43 -5.05 2.60
C PHE A 33 -0.71 -3.59 2.23
N VAL A 34 -0.30 -3.20 1.02
CA VAL A 34 -0.64 -1.92 0.39
C VAL A 34 -1.11 -2.17 -1.05
N GLY A 35 -2.38 -1.90 -1.32
CA GLY A 35 -2.92 -1.82 -2.69
C GLY A 35 -2.93 -0.37 -3.17
N VAL A 36 -2.57 -0.11 -4.43
CA VAL A 36 -2.57 1.24 -5.01
C VAL A 36 -3.59 1.31 -6.15
N VAL A 37 -4.50 2.29 -6.10
CA VAL A 37 -5.55 2.51 -7.11
C VAL A 37 -5.61 3.99 -7.49
N GLY A 38 -5.93 4.27 -8.76
CA GLY A 38 -6.01 5.62 -9.30
C GLY A 38 -4.94 5.91 -10.35
N GLN A 39 -4.69 7.19 -10.59
CA GLN A 39 -3.75 7.63 -11.62
C GLN A 39 -2.33 7.15 -11.29
N ASP A 40 -1.62 6.65 -12.30
CA ASP A 40 -0.23 6.16 -12.22
C ASP A 40 0.01 5.08 -11.14
N CYS A 41 -1.02 4.32 -10.75
CA CYS A 41 -0.94 3.38 -9.62
C CYS A 41 0.18 2.33 -9.75
N ALA A 42 0.45 1.81 -10.95
CA ALA A 42 1.56 0.87 -11.18
C ALA A 42 2.93 1.52 -10.91
N ARG A 43 3.14 2.75 -11.37
CA ARG A 43 4.38 3.50 -11.07
C ARG A 43 4.49 3.83 -9.59
N ILE A 44 3.38 4.15 -8.93
CA ILE A 44 3.36 4.44 -7.50
C ILE A 44 3.67 3.18 -6.70
N GLU A 45 3.13 2.02 -7.09
CA GLU A 45 3.50 0.72 -6.52
C GLU A 45 5.01 0.47 -6.60
N ASP A 46 5.64 0.68 -7.76
CA ASP A 46 7.12 0.56 -7.90
C ASP A 46 7.87 1.44 -6.88
N ILE A 47 7.37 2.66 -6.62
CA ILE A 47 7.96 3.58 -5.63
C ILE A 47 7.73 3.04 -4.21
N VAL A 48 6.54 2.51 -3.90
CA VAL A 48 6.27 1.88 -2.60
C VAL A 48 7.22 0.70 -2.39
N ASP A 49 7.41 -0.15 -3.40
CA ASP A 49 8.34 -1.29 -3.34
C ASP A 49 9.78 -0.84 -3.09
N GLU A 50 10.25 0.17 -3.81
CA GLU A 50 11.60 0.71 -3.62
C GLU A 50 11.82 1.20 -2.18
N ILE A 51 10.84 1.89 -1.60
CA ILE A 51 10.92 2.38 -0.21
C ILE A 51 10.87 1.22 0.80
N VAL A 52 10.03 0.21 0.56
CA VAL A 52 9.92 -0.98 1.43
C VAL A 52 11.19 -1.81 1.43
N VAL A 53 11.79 -2.03 0.25
CA VAL A 53 13.08 -2.73 0.09
C VAL A 53 14.21 -1.93 0.75
N GLY A 54 14.17 -0.61 0.64
CA GLY A 54 15.18 0.28 1.21
C GLY A 54 16.57 -0.01 0.63
N ASP A 55 17.60 0.00 1.49
CA ASP A 55 18.99 -0.26 1.08
C ASP A 55 19.40 -1.74 1.10
N GLY A 56 18.46 -2.65 1.36
CA GLY A 56 18.71 -4.09 1.44
C GLY A 56 19.53 -4.56 2.65
N THR A 57 19.81 -3.70 3.63
CA THR A 57 20.63 -4.05 4.81
C THR A 57 19.84 -4.36 6.08
N ARG A 58 18.52 -4.08 6.09
CA ARG A 58 17.64 -4.32 7.24
C ARG A 58 16.92 -5.66 7.11
N GLU A 59 16.64 -6.30 8.25
CA GLU A 59 15.67 -7.42 8.27
C GLU A 59 14.37 -6.93 7.62
N LEU A 60 13.96 -7.65 6.57
CA LEU A 60 12.95 -7.19 5.63
C LEU A 60 11.60 -7.06 6.33
N TYR A 61 11.10 -5.82 6.43
CA TYR A 61 9.67 -5.61 6.59
C TYR A 61 9.03 -6.01 5.27
N PHE A 62 8.28 -7.11 5.27
CA PHE A 62 7.59 -7.55 4.07
C PHE A 62 6.20 -6.92 4.03
N ILE A 63 6.01 -5.97 3.12
CA ILE A 63 4.69 -5.45 2.76
C ILE A 63 4.35 -6.05 1.40
N LEU A 64 3.26 -6.80 1.32
CA LEU A 64 2.73 -7.22 0.02
C LEU A 64 2.13 -6.02 -0.69
N THR A 65 2.58 -5.77 -1.91
CA THR A 65 2.10 -4.67 -2.75
C THR A 65 1.26 -5.19 -3.92
N SER A 66 0.37 -4.33 -4.42
CA SER A 66 -0.40 -4.56 -5.64
C SER A 66 -0.83 -3.22 -6.23
N SER A 67 -0.84 -3.10 -7.56
CA SER A 67 -1.52 -2.01 -8.27
C SER A 67 -2.81 -2.48 -8.92
N HIS A 68 -3.75 -1.54 -9.03
CA HIS A 68 -5.11 -1.75 -9.51
C HIS A 68 -5.41 -0.79 -10.68
N PRO A 69 -4.75 -0.96 -11.84
CA PRO A 69 -5.01 -0.13 -13.01
C PRO A 69 -6.40 -0.39 -13.58
N ASP A 70 -7.09 0.67 -14.00
CA ASP A 70 -8.46 0.63 -14.55
C ASP A 70 -9.53 0.03 -13.62
N GLU A 71 -9.18 -0.25 -12.35
CA GLU A 71 -10.09 -0.73 -11.32
C GLU A 71 -10.59 0.42 -10.44
N THR A 72 -11.75 0.21 -9.83
CA THR A 72 -12.34 1.11 -8.85
C THR A 72 -11.74 0.89 -7.46
N ILE A 73 -11.92 1.89 -6.57
CA ILE A 73 -11.59 1.74 -5.15
C ILE A 73 -12.28 0.52 -4.54
N ALA A 74 -13.52 0.23 -4.94
CA ALA A 74 -14.27 -0.91 -4.43
C ALA A 74 -13.63 -2.25 -4.82
N GLU A 75 -13.18 -2.39 -6.07
CA GLU A 75 -12.49 -3.59 -6.56
C GLU A 75 -11.16 -3.80 -5.84
N ALA A 76 -10.36 -2.73 -5.68
CA ALA A 76 -9.11 -2.79 -4.91
C ALA A 76 -9.34 -3.17 -3.44
N VAL A 77 -10.41 -2.66 -2.81
CA VAL A 77 -10.80 -3.03 -1.45
C VAL A 77 -11.25 -4.49 -1.37
N GLU A 78 -12.03 -4.98 -2.34
CA GLU A 78 -12.45 -6.38 -2.38
C GLU A 78 -11.26 -7.32 -2.59
N PHE A 79 -10.29 -6.96 -3.43
CA PHE A 79 -9.03 -7.69 -3.54
C PHE A 79 -8.31 -7.75 -2.19
N ALA A 80 -8.12 -6.59 -1.54
CA ALA A 80 -7.49 -6.53 -0.21
C ALA A 80 -8.24 -7.37 0.83
N ARG A 81 -9.57 -7.42 0.78
CA ARG A 81 -10.41 -8.27 1.66
C ARG A 81 -10.25 -9.76 1.37
N SER A 82 -10.02 -10.13 0.11
CA SER A 82 -9.81 -11.52 -0.30
C SER A 82 -8.51 -12.12 0.23
N LEU A 83 -7.54 -11.27 0.62
CA LEU A 83 -6.30 -11.71 1.26
C LEU A 83 -6.57 -12.24 2.69
N THR A 84 -6.17 -13.49 2.91
CA THR A 84 -6.36 -14.24 4.17
C THR A 84 -5.01 -14.72 4.72
N GLY A 85 -5.02 -15.50 5.81
CA GLY A 85 -3.80 -16.02 6.43
C GLY A 85 -2.96 -14.90 7.07
N GLU A 86 -1.69 -14.79 6.70
CA GLU A 86 -0.76 -13.78 7.24
C GLU A 86 -1.16 -12.34 6.89
N TYR A 87 -2.01 -12.14 5.88
CA TYR A 87 -2.55 -10.84 5.46
C TYR A 87 -3.97 -10.58 5.97
N ALA A 88 -4.49 -11.39 6.91
CA ALA A 88 -5.80 -11.15 7.49
C ALA A 88 -5.86 -9.82 8.27
N GLY A 89 -7.00 -9.14 8.25
CA GLY A 89 -7.21 -7.90 8.99
C GLY A 89 -8.17 -6.92 8.31
N ASP A 90 -8.37 -5.77 8.95
CA ASP A 90 -9.19 -4.69 8.41
C ASP A 90 -8.49 -3.96 7.26
N VAL A 91 -9.28 -3.57 6.25
CA VAL A 91 -8.85 -2.77 5.11
C VAL A 91 -9.23 -1.32 5.33
N HIS A 92 -8.28 -0.40 5.15
CA HIS A 92 -8.52 1.02 5.23
C HIS A 92 -8.09 1.72 3.94
N VAL A 93 -8.93 2.64 3.46
CA VAL A 93 -8.64 3.44 2.27
C VAL A 93 -8.06 4.78 2.72
N ILE A 94 -6.92 5.17 2.14
CA ILE A 94 -6.31 6.48 2.35
C ILE A 94 -6.25 7.18 1.00
N GLU A 95 -6.86 8.36 0.90
CA GLU A 95 -6.73 9.21 -0.27
C GLU A 95 -5.51 10.12 -0.14
N VAL A 96 -4.74 10.24 -1.22
CA VAL A 96 -3.54 11.06 -1.31
C VAL A 96 -3.67 12.07 -2.44
#